data_AF-A0A4R4UV71-F1
#
_entry.id   AF-A0A4R4UV71-F1
#
_cell.length_a   1.000
_cell.length_b   1.000
_cell.length_c   1.000
_cell.angle_alpha   90.00
_cell.angle_beta   90.00
_cell.angle_gamma   90.00
#
_symmetry.space_group_name_H-M   'P 1'
#
loop_
_entity.id
_entity.type
_entity.pdbx_description
1 polymer ?
#
loop_
_entity_poly.entity_id
_entity_poly.type
_entity_poly.pdbx_seq_one_letter_code
_entity_poly.pdbx_strand_id
1 'polypeptide(L)'
;MKVDDETFKEMTKEVYTIWEHTVLQGIALLMNAICDPNPKISLYTAVKDVGFKADVRHDDVWRLLTLDYFGVYRDRLRETTLQHAVERARKILIACEREDLVTLYEQVMEEVENVTARKAIIRERQQRERTKEPRLRPNLVLQPTNKAAPDANVSTRLIPDAPGQDLKPDPIDVATVEQLVELLRELHHYAGDVPLRELARRIDQKVAHSTFSVMLSNHNKLPRQRTMVAFVRALGCTEEDVSSWVSALRRVENIRRGRF
;
A
#
# COMPACT_ATOMS: atom_id res chain seq x y z
N MET A 1 11.04 -23.77 27.41
CA MET A 1 10.24 -24.89 26.86
C MET A 1 10.15 -24.66 25.35
N LYS A 2 10.72 -25.55 24.52
CA LYS A 2 10.57 -25.46 23.05
C LYS A 2 9.32 -26.24 22.69
N VAL A 3 8.35 -25.59 22.06
CA VAL A 3 7.20 -26.25 21.43
C VAL A 3 7.76 -27.01 20.23
N ASP A 4 7.45 -28.29 20.10
CA ASP A 4 7.88 -29.07 18.95
C ASP A 4 7.11 -28.64 17.70
N ASP A 5 7.69 -28.91 16.53
CA ASP A 5 7.21 -28.45 15.23
C ASP A 5 5.83 -29.03 14.85
N GLU A 6 5.45 -30.15 15.48
CA GLU A 6 4.20 -30.86 15.24
C GLU A 6 3.06 -30.23 16.05
N THR A 7 3.31 -29.94 17.33
CA THR A 7 2.41 -29.15 18.18
C THR A 7 2.18 -27.74 17.62
N PHE A 8 3.21 -27.10 17.05
CA PHE A 8 3.06 -25.80 16.39
C PHE A 8 2.16 -25.89 15.14
N LYS A 9 2.30 -26.94 14.32
CA LYS A 9 1.44 -27.17 13.15
C LYS A 9 -0.01 -27.44 13.55
N GLU A 10 -0.24 -28.23 14.60
CA GLU A 10 -1.58 -28.51 15.15
C GLU A 10 -2.26 -27.21 15.63
N MET A 11 -1.55 -26.41 16.43
CA MET A 11 -2.03 -25.11 16.91
C MET A 11 -2.32 -24.13 15.76
N THR A 12 -1.45 -24.10 14.74
CA THR A 12 -1.66 -23.23 13.58
C THR A 12 -2.90 -23.65 12.80
N LYS A 13 -3.17 -24.94 12.69
CA LYS A 13 -4.35 -25.50 12.00
C LYS A 13 -5.64 -25.19 12.76
N GLU A 14 -5.64 -25.30 14.09
CA GLU A 14 -6.80 -24.92 14.92
C GLU A 14 -7.08 -23.42 14.84
N VAL A 15 -6.06 -22.57 14.95
CA VAL A 15 -6.20 -21.11 14.81
C VAL A 15 -6.73 -20.74 13.41
N TYR A 16 -6.26 -21.40 12.36
CA TYR A 16 -6.76 -21.18 11.00
C TYR A 16 -8.22 -21.59 10.84
N THR A 17 -8.63 -22.70 11.45
CA THR A 17 -10.01 -23.21 11.38
C THR A 17 -10.98 -22.28 12.12
N ILE A 18 -10.58 -21.75 13.28
CA ILE A 18 -11.36 -20.76 14.03
C ILE A 18 -11.47 -19.45 13.25
N TRP A 19 -10.37 -19.00 12.64
CA TRP A 19 -10.36 -17.80 11.80
C TRP A 19 -11.25 -17.96 10.56
N GLU A 20 -11.14 -19.09 9.85
CA GLU A 20 -11.99 -19.41 8.68
C GLU A 20 -13.48 -19.42 9.05
N HIS A 21 -13.86 -20.09 10.15
CA HIS A 21 -15.25 -20.16 10.56
C HIS A 21 -15.83 -18.79 10.92
N THR A 22 -15.01 -17.92 11.54
CA THR A 22 -15.46 -16.60 11.96
C THR A 22 -15.53 -15.61 10.79
N VAL A 23 -14.61 -15.70 9.83
CA VAL A 23 -14.67 -14.93 8.57
C VAL A 23 -15.89 -15.35 7.74
N LEU A 24 -16.17 -16.66 7.63
CA LEU A 24 -17.33 -17.16 6.91
C LEU A 24 -18.66 -16.76 7.57
N GLN A 25 -18.77 -16.84 8.90
CA GLN A 25 -19.93 -16.30 9.63
C GLN A 25 -20.08 -14.79 9.42
N GLY A 26 -18.95 -14.08 9.34
CA GLY A 26 -18.92 -12.66 9.08
C GLY A 26 -19.42 -12.25 7.71
N ILE A 27 -18.97 -12.98 6.68
CA ILE A 27 -19.45 -12.82 5.31
C ILE A 27 -20.95 -13.15 5.23
N ALA A 28 -21.41 -14.23 5.86
CA ALA A 28 -22.82 -14.60 5.87
C ALA A 28 -23.73 -13.55 6.55
N LEU A 29 -23.30 -12.97 7.68
CA LEU A 29 -24.02 -11.88 8.35
C LEU A 29 -24.04 -10.61 7.51
N LEU A 30 -22.94 -10.29 6.83
CA LEU A 30 -22.88 -9.16 5.91
C LEU A 30 -23.80 -9.34 4.71
N MET A 31 -23.79 -10.53 4.10
CA MET A 31 -24.65 -10.83 2.96
C MET A 31 -26.12 -10.80 3.37
N ASN A 32 -26.47 -11.28 4.56
CA ASN A 32 -27.83 -11.11 5.10
C ASN A 32 -28.20 -9.64 5.32
N ALA A 33 -27.28 -8.79 5.80
CA ALA A 33 -27.54 -7.37 6.00
C ALA A 33 -27.65 -6.58 4.69
N ILE A 34 -26.92 -6.99 3.64
CA ILE A 34 -26.97 -6.38 2.30
C ILE A 34 -28.23 -6.80 1.54
N CYS A 35 -28.68 -8.05 1.73
CA CYS A 35 -29.82 -8.61 1.01
C CYS A 35 -31.18 -8.41 1.72
N ASP A 36 -31.21 -7.89 2.95
CA ASP A 36 -32.46 -7.51 3.62
C ASP A 36 -32.96 -6.16 3.07
N PRO A 37 -34.17 -6.09 2.45
CA PRO A 37 -34.71 -4.84 1.92
C PRO A 37 -35.06 -3.82 3.03
N ASN A 38 -35.07 -4.22 4.30
CA ASN A 38 -35.28 -3.32 5.43
C ASN A 38 -34.36 -3.71 6.60
N PRO A 39 -33.04 -3.47 6.48
CA PRO A 39 -32.06 -4.02 7.39
C PRO A 39 -32.23 -3.40 8.78
N LYS A 40 -32.55 -4.24 9.77
CA LYS A 40 -32.65 -3.82 11.18
C LYS A 40 -31.31 -3.38 11.78
N ILE A 41 -30.20 -3.67 11.12
CA ILE A 41 -28.84 -3.41 11.56
C ILE A 41 -28.07 -2.82 10.39
N SER A 42 -27.40 -1.68 10.60
CA SER A 42 -26.60 -1.06 9.54
C SER A 42 -25.44 -1.95 9.11
N LEU A 43 -25.04 -1.89 7.84
CA LEU A 43 -23.90 -2.63 7.29
C LEU A 43 -22.62 -2.41 8.12
N TYR A 44 -22.39 -1.17 8.55
CA TYR A 44 -21.28 -0.81 9.43
C TYR A 44 -21.33 -1.55 10.78
N THR A 45 -22.52 -1.62 11.39
CA THR A 45 -22.73 -2.34 12.67
C THR A 45 -22.50 -3.85 12.50
N ALA A 46 -22.92 -4.43 11.38
CA ALA A 46 -22.65 -5.83 11.05
C ALA A 46 -21.14 -6.09 10.88
N VAL A 47 -20.43 -5.27 10.09
CA VAL A 47 -18.97 -5.38 9.90
C VAL A 47 -18.22 -5.25 11.24
N LYS A 48 -18.66 -4.33 12.11
CA LYS A 48 -18.07 -4.13 13.44
C LYS A 48 -18.29 -5.29 14.39
N ASP A 49 -19.48 -5.87 14.39
CA ASP A 49 -19.81 -7.05 15.20
C ASP A 49 -18.99 -8.28 14.75
N VAL A 50 -18.79 -8.42 13.44
CA VAL A 50 -17.92 -9.45 12.85
C VAL A 50 -16.47 -9.27 13.27
N GLY A 51 -15.93 -8.05 13.15
CA GLY A 51 -14.57 -7.75 13.59
C GLY A 51 -14.38 -8.03 15.08
N PHE A 52 -15.36 -7.64 15.91
CA PHE A 52 -15.32 -7.91 17.35
C PHE A 52 -15.34 -9.42 17.67
N LYS A 53 -16.23 -10.19 17.04
CA LYS A 53 -16.33 -11.65 17.27
C LYS A 53 -15.13 -12.42 16.75
N ALA A 54 -14.50 -11.96 15.67
CA ALA A 54 -13.31 -12.56 15.08
C ALA A 54 -11.99 -12.14 15.77
N ASP A 55 -12.05 -11.19 16.70
CA ASP A 55 -10.87 -10.47 17.21
C ASP A 55 -10.01 -9.90 16.06
N VAL A 56 -10.67 -9.46 14.99
CA VAL A 56 -10.06 -8.83 13.81
C VAL A 56 -10.46 -7.36 13.78
N ARG A 57 -9.51 -6.47 13.47
CA ARG A 57 -9.80 -5.04 13.41
C ARG A 57 -10.88 -4.78 12.35
N HIS A 58 -11.87 -3.96 12.70
CA HIS A 58 -12.95 -3.54 11.81
C HIS A 58 -12.48 -3.11 10.41
N ASP A 59 -11.36 -2.37 10.33
CA ASP A 59 -10.79 -1.92 9.06
C ASP A 59 -10.27 -3.08 8.20
N ASP A 60 -9.76 -4.14 8.82
CA ASP A 60 -9.27 -5.33 8.12
C ASP A 60 -10.44 -6.18 7.61
N VAL A 61 -11.56 -6.22 8.34
CA VAL A 61 -12.80 -6.83 7.85
C VAL A 61 -13.36 -6.03 6.66
N TRP A 62 -13.41 -4.71 6.76
CA TRP A 62 -13.82 -3.85 5.63
C TRP A 62 -12.94 -4.05 4.40
N ARG A 63 -11.62 -4.13 4.59
CA ARG A 63 -10.65 -4.35 3.50
C ARG A 63 -10.78 -5.73 2.85
N LEU A 64 -11.10 -6.76 3.63
CA LEU A 64 -11.38 -8.10 3.11
C LEU A 64 -12.66 -8.12 2.26
N LEU A 65 -13.66 -7.33 2.66
CA LEU A 65 -14.96 -7.23 1.98
C LEU A 65 -14.92 -6.35 0.72
N THR A 66 -14.09 -5.31 0.69
CA THR A 66 -14.01 -4.37 -0.44
C THR A 66 -13.08 -4.81 -1.57
N LEU A 67 -12.63 -6.07 -1.57
CA LEU A 67 -11.66 -6.61 -2.54
C LEU A 67 -10.27 -5.90 -2.56
N ASP A 68 -10.11 -4.77 -1.87
CA ASP A 68 -8.85 -3.99 -1.79
C ASP A 68 -7.70 -4.78 -1.14
N TYR A 69 -8.01 -5.70 -0.21
CA TYR A 69 -7.00 -6.56 0.41
C TYR A 69 -6.34 -7.52 -0.60
N PHE A 70 -7.04 -7.92 -1.67
CA PHE A 70 -6.48 -8.81 -2.69
C PHE A 70 -5.48 -8.12 -3.60
N GLY A 71 -5.48 -6.78 -3.69
CA GLY A 71 -4.50 -6.04 -4.49
C GLY A 71 -3.08 -6.13 -3.94
N VAL A 72 -2.94 -6.09 -2.60
CA VAL A 72 -1.64 -6.01 -1.92
C VAL A 72 -1.05 -7.41 -1.60
N TYR A 73 -1.89 -8.44 -1.47
CA TYR A 73 -1.45 -9.82 -1.22
C TYR A 73 -1.54 -10.76 -2.43
N ARG A 74 -1.99 -10.28 -3.61
CA ARG A 74 -2.02 -11.04 -4.87
C ARG A 74 -0.68 -11.70 -5.20
N ASP A 75 0.41 -11.01 -4.87
CA ASP A 75 1.77 -11.47 -5.19
C ASP A 75 2.37 -12.39 -4.10
N ARG A 76 1.69 -12.54 -2.94
CA ARG A 76 2.17 -13.36 -1.80
C ARG A 76 1.32 -14.59 -1.51
N LEU A 77 0.03 -14.56 -1.79
CA LEU A 77 -0.81 -15.75 -1.75
C LEU A 77 -0.47 -16.58 -2.99
N ARG A 78 -0.05 -17.84 -2.78
CA ARG A 78 0.12 -18.77 -3.90
C ARG A 78 -1.23 -18.88 -4.61
N GLU A 79 -1.21 -18.84 -5.93
CA GLU A 79 -2.37 -18.91 -6.82
C GLU A 79 -3.31 -20.08 -6.44
N THR A 80 -2.73 -21.20 -5.98
CA THR A 80 -3.44 -22.38 -5.49
C THR A 80 -4.21 -22.16 -4.18
N THR A 81 -3.74 -21.30 -3.28
CA THR A 81 -4.44 -20.99 -2.02
C THR A 81 -5.65 -20.11 -2.28
N LEU A 82 -5.53 -19.17 -3.21
CA LEU A 82 -6.63 -18.30 -3.62
C LEU A 82 -7.72 -19.11 -4.33
N GLN A 83 -7.35 -19.98 -5.27
CA GLN A 83 -8.30 -20.86 -5.97
C GLN A 83 -9.05 -21.79 -5.02
N HIS A 84 -8.39 -22.37 -4.00
CA HIS A 84 -9.07 -23.22 -3.02
C HIS A 84 -10.06 -22.47 -2.14
N ALA A 85 -9.71 -21.27 -1.66
CA ALA A 85 -10.60 -20.46 -0.83
C ALA A 85 -11.86 -20.04 -1.61
N VAL A 86 -11.67 -19.66 -2.87
CA VAL A 86 -12.70 -19.25 -3.82
C VAL A 86 -13.64 -20.42 -4.14
N GLU A 87 -13.10 -21.59 -4.49
CA GLU A 87 -13.90 -22.79 -4.78
C GLU A 87 -14.67 -23.30 -3.55
N ARG A 88 -14.16 -23.09 -2.34
CA ARG A 88 -14.90 -23.40 -1.09
C ARG A 88 -16.07 -22.44 -0.86
N ALA A 89 -15.87 -21.14 -1.08
CA ALA A 89 -16.93 -20.15 -0.97
C ALA A 89 -18.07 -20.44 -1.96
N ARG A 90 -17.74 -20.85 -3.18
CA ARG A 90 -18.72 -21.31 -4.19
C ARG A 90 -19.58 -22.47 -3.69
N LYS A 91 -18.96 -23.51 -3.12
CA LYS A 91 -19.67 -24.69 -2.60
C LYS A 91 -20.64 -24.33 -1.48
N ILE A 92 -20.26 -23.38 -0.62
CA ILE A 92 -21.13 -22.87 0.46
C ILE A 92 -22.32 -22.10 -0.12
N LEU A 93 -22.09 -21.23 -1.13
CA LEU A 93 -23.15 -20.47 -1.78
C LEU A 93 -24.16 -21.36 -2.52
N ILE A 94 -23.67 -22.40 -3.23
CA ILE A 94 -24.53 -23.40 -3.89
C ILE A 94 -25.35 -24.17 -2.84
N ALA A 95 -24.75 -24.57 -1.72
CA ALA A 95 -25.45 -25.27 -0.64
C ALA A 95 -26.52 -24.43 0.05
N CYS A 96 -26.48 -23.09 -0.11
CA CYS A 96 -27.50 -22.18 0.41
C CYS A 96 -28.69 -21.95 -0.54
N GLU A 97 -28.76 -22.64 -1.69
CA GLU A 97 -29.85 -22.55 -2.69
C GLU A 97 -30.13 -21.12 -3.20
N ARG A 98 -29.12 -20.24 -3.15
CA ARG A 98 -29.20 -18.86 -3.64
C ARG A 98 -28.67 -18.80 -5.07
N GLU A 99 -29.48 -19.19 -6.05
CA GLU A 99 -29.09 -19.18 -7.47
C GLU A 99 -28.50 -17.83 -7.92
N ASP A 100 -29.07 -16.71 -7.45
CA ASP A 100 -28.60 -15.36 -7.79
C ASP A 100 -27.14 -15.08 -7.36
N LEU A 101 -26.69 -15.69 -6.25
CA LEU A 101 -25.32 -15.53 -5.75
C LEU A 101 -24.33 -16.44 -6.47
N VAL A 102 -24.78 -17.58 -6.98
CA VAL A 102 -23.96 -18.46 -7.82
C VAL A 102 -23.68 -17.77 -9.15
N THR A 103 -24.68 -17.13 -9.76
CA THR A 103 -24.50 -16.35 -10.99
C THR A 103 -23.57 -15.15 -10.80
N LEU A 104 -23.74 -14.38 -9.71
CA LEU A 104 -22.84 -13.26 -9.42
C LEU A 104 -21.40 -13.73 -9.18
N TYR A 105 -21.22 -14.86 -8.50
CA TYR A 105 -19.91 -15.48 -8.30
C TYR A 105 -19.27 -15.89 -9.64
N GLU A 106 -20.03 -16.52 -10.54
CA GLU A 106 -19.53 -16.95 -11.85
C GLU A 106 -19.10 -15.75 -12.71
N GLN A 107 -19.86 -14.65 -12.68
CA GLN A 107 -19.48 -13.39 -13.35
C GLN A 107 -18.18 -12.79 -12.79
N VAL A 108 -18.02 -12.78 -11.46
CA VAL A 108 -16.78 -12.29 -10.82
C VAL A 108 -15.59 -13.15 -11.22
N MET A 109 -15.76 -14.47 -11.29
CA MET A 109 -14.70 -15.39 -11.68
C MET A 109 -14.30 -15.22 -13.15
N GLU A 110 -15.26 -15.05 -14.05
CA GLU A 110 -15.00 -14.75 -15.46
C GLU A 110 -14.20 -13.44 -15.61
N GLU A 111 -14.53 -12.40 -14.85
CA GLU A 111 -13.79 -11.14 -14.91
C GLU A 111 -12.35 -11.28 -14.35
N VAL A 112 -12.15 -12.10 -13.32
CA VAL A 112 -10.80 -12.41 -12.80
C VAL A 112 -9.96 -13.15 -13.84
N GLU A 113 -10.53 -14.12 -14.56
CA GLU A 113 -9.85 -14.82 -15.65
C GLU A 113 -9.51 -13.86 -16.80
N ASN A 114 -10.45 -12.99 -17.19
CA ASN A 114 -10.24 -11.96 -18.21
C ASN A 114 -9.10 -11.00 -17.85
N VAL A 115 -9.04 -10.52 -16.61
CA VAL A 115 -7.96 -9.65 -16.13
C VAL A 115 -6.61 -10.38 -16.14
N THR A 116 -6.61 -11.65 -15.78
CA THR A 116 -5.39 -12.48 -15.75
C THR A 116 -4.86 -12.72 -17.17
N ALA A 117 -5.75 -13.02 -18.13
CA ALA A 117 -5.42 -13.14 -19.54
C ALA A 117 -4.86 -11.84 -20.12
N ARG A 118 -5.48 -10.68 -19.82
CA ARG A 118 -5.00 -9.36 -20.24
C ARG A 118 -3.59 -9.07 -19.71
N LYS A 119 -3.31 -9.41 -18.44
CA LYS A 119 -1.97 -9.25 -17.86
C LYS A 119 -0.93 -10.15 -18.54
N ALA A 120 -1.29 -11.38 -18.89
CA ALA A 120 -0.39 -12.28 -19.61
C ALA A 120 0.00 -11.70 -20.98
N ILE A 121 -0.95 -11.13 -21.71
CA ILE A 121 -0.70 -10.47 -23.00
C ILE A 121 0.26 -9.28 -22.84
N ILE A 122 0.06 -8.44 -21.82
CA ILE A 122 0.95 -7.29 -21.55
C ILE A 122 2.38 -7.76 -21.24
N ARG A 123 2.53 -8.79 -20.40
CA ARG A 123 3.84 -9.37 -20.07
C ARG A 123 4.54 -9.93 -21.30
N GLU A 124 3.82 -10.65 -22.15
CA GLU A 124 4.37 -11.20 -23.38
C GLU A 124 4.83 -10.08 -24.34
N ARG A 125 4.03 -9.00 -24.46
CA ARG A 125 4.40 -7.82 -25.25
C ARG A 125 5.69 -7.17 -24.73
N GLN A 126 5.78 -6.92 -23.42
CA GLN A 126 6.98 -6.38 -22.79
C GLN A 126 8.20 -7.26 -23.02
N GLN A 127 8.03 -8.58 -22.99
CA GLN A 127 9.12 -9.52 -23.22
C GLN A 127 9.57 -9.52 -24.69
N ARG A 128 8.63 -9.43 -25.65
CA ARG A 128 8.94 -9.27 -27.07
C ARG A 128 9.65 -7.95 -27.37
N GLU A 129 9.25 -6.85 -26.74
CA GLU A 129 9.91 -5.54 -26.87
C GLU A 129 11.34 -5.59 -26.32
N ARG A 130 11.56 -6.18 -25.14
CA ARG A 130 12.91 -6.42 -24.59
C ARG A 130 13.80 -7.31 -25.46
N THR A 131 13.21 -8.23 -26.22
CA THR A 131 13.95 -9.13 -27.11
C THR A 131 14.23 -8.48 -28.47
N LYS A 132 13.39 -7.54 -28.90
CA LYS A 132 13.56 -6.78 -30.16
C LYS A 132 14.49 -5.60 -30.03
N GLU A 133 14.71 -5.07 -28.83
CA GLU A 133 15.74 -4.05 -28.60
C GLU A 133 17.12 -4.64 -28.98
N PRO A 134 17.72 -4.19 -30.09
CA PRO A 134 19.05 -4.63 -30.43
C PRO A 134 19.93 -4.16 -29.29
N ARG A 135 20.67 -5.10 -28.67
CA ARG A 135 21.71 -4.78 -27.69
C ARG A 135 22.72 -3.88 -28.40
N LEU A 136 22.47 -2.57 -28.39
CA LEU A 136 23.47 -1.55 -28.61
C LEU A 136 24.50 -1.83 -27.54
N ARG A 137 25.55 -2.57 -27.92
CA ARG A 137 26.70 -2.81 -27.06
C ARG A 137 27.12 -1.43 -26.60
N PRO A 138 27.05 -1.10 -25.30
CA PRO A 138 27.74 0.06 -24.81
C PRO A 138 29.21 -0.30 -25.04
N ASN A 139 29.78 0.24 -26.11
CA ASN A 139 31.21 0.18 -26.36
C ASN A 139 31.82 1.14 -25.34
N LEU A 140 31.74 0.79 -24.05
CA LEU A 140 32.46 1.45 -22.98
C LEU A 140 33.90 0.98 -23.11
N VAL A 141 34.66 1.71 -23.92
CA VAL A 141 36.10 1.80 -23.79
C VAL A 141 36.38 2.23 -22.35
N LEU A 142 36.80 1.29 -21.52
CA LEU A 142 37.36 1.56 -20.20
C LEU A 142 38.69 2.29 -20.41
N GLN A 143 38.65 3.63 -20.48
CA GLN A 143 39.85 4.41 -20.20
C GLN A 143 40.04 4.48 -18.68
N PRO A 144 41.18 4.04 -18.14
CA PRO A 144 41.52 4.28 -16.74
C PRO A 144 42.03 5.72 -16.63
N THR A 145 41.11 6.69 -16.54
CA THR A 145 41.50 8.04 -16.16
C THR A 145 41.56 8.11 -14.65
N ASN A 146 42.79 8.13 -14.12
CA ASN A 146 43.14 8.74 -12.84
C ASN A 146 42.41 10.09 -12.73
N LYS A 147 41.35 10.16 -11.93
CA LYS A 147 40.64 11.42 -11.66
C LYS A 147 40.47 11.57 -10.17
N ALA A 148 41.22 12.55 -9.65
CA ALA A 148 41.15 13.03 -8.28
C ALA A 148 39.68 13.16 -7.83
N ALA A 149 39.44 12.81 -6.56
CA ALA A 149 38.16 12.90 -5.90
C ALA A 149 37.48 14.25 -6.21
N PRO A 150 36.36 14.27 -6.95
CA PRO A 150 35.58 15.48 -7.11
C PRO A 150 34.92 15.79 -5.77
N ASP A 151 35.02 17.05 -5.35
CA ASP A 151 34.41 17.59 -4.14
C ASP A 151 33.00 17.02 -3.92
N ALA A 152 32.84 16.28 -2.83
CA ALA A 152 31.61 15.62 -2.41
C ALA A 152 30.55 16.62 -1.88
N ASN A 153 30.47 17.80 -2.48
CA ASN A 153 29.55 18.86 -2.12
C ASN A 153 28.82 19.39 -3.36
N VAL A 154 28.39 18.49 -4.25
CA VAL A 154 27.30 18.81 -5.18
C VAL A 154 26.03 18.86 -4.31
N SER A 155 25.85 20.00 -3.64
CA SER A 155 24.62 20.34 -2.93
C SER A 155 23.48 20.15 -3.91
N THR A 156 22.78 19.01 -3.79
CA THR A 156 21.68 18.65 -4.69
C THR A 156 20.47 19.45 -4.26
N ARG A 157 20.57 20.76 -4.46
CA ARG A 157 19.47 21.70 -4.29
C ARG A 157 18.42 21.33 -5.31
N LEU A 158 17.15 21.33 -4.91
CA LEU A 158 16.05 21.19 -5.87
C LEU A 158 16.26 22.24 -6.97
N ILE A 159 16.19 21.80 -8.21
CA ILE A 159 16.24 22.70 -9.34
C ILE A 159 14.90 23.45 -9.33
N PRO A 160 14.90 24.79 -9.22
CA PRO A 160 13.65 25.54 -9.22
C PRO A 160 12.97 25.39 -10.59
N ASP A 161 11.64 25.44 -10.57
CA ASP A 161 10.85 25.45 -11.79
C ASP A 161 11.16 26.68 -12.65
N ALA A 162 10.78 26.60 -13.93
CA ALA A 162 10.85 27.75 -14.82
C ALA A 162 9.97 28.89 -14.29
N PRO A 163 10.38 30.17 -14.45
CA PRO A 163 9.58 31.30 -13.99
C PRO A 163 8.12 31.23 -14.47
N GLY A 164 7.18 31.29 -13.53
CA GLY A 164 5.74 31.21 -13.82
C GLY A 164 5.15 29.80 -13.81
N GLN A 165 5.96 28.76 -13.61
CA GLN A 165 5.50 27.42 -13.27
C GLN A 165 5.82 27.16 -11.80
N ASP A 166 4.81 26.91 -10.98
CA ASP A 166 4.97 26.53 -9.57
C ASP A 166 4.38 25.12 -9.42
N LEU A 167 5.15 24.13 -9.84
CA LEU A 167 4.76 22.71 -9.85
C LEU A 167 5.13 22.01 -8.55
N LYS A 168 5.82 22.70 -7.66
CA LYS A 168 6.24 22.18 -6.37
C LYS A 168 5.01 21.96 -5.47
N PRO A 169 4.86 20.78 -4.86
CA PRO A 169 3.75 20.51 -3.95
C PRO A 169 3.79 21.41 -2.70
N ASP A 170 2.70 22.13 -2.43
CA ASP A 170 2.52 23.01 -1.26
C ASP A 170 1.61 22.36 -0.20
N PRO A 171 2.09 22.12 1.04
CA PRO A 171 1.31 21.46 2.09
C PRO A 171 0.28 22.34 2.79
N ILE A 172 0.10 23.62 2.41
CA ILE A 172 -0.71 24.57 3.17
C ILE A 172 -2.17 24.15 3.37
N ASP A 173 -2.80 23.53 2.37
CA ASP A 173 -4.22 23.17 2.36
C ASP A 173 -4.53 21.75 2.83
N VAL A 174 -3.52 21.03 3.31
CA VAL A 174 -3.67 19.65 3.77
C VAL A 174 -4.50 19.58 5.06
N ALA A 175 -5.58 18.78 5.05
CA ALA A 175 -6.49 18.61 6.17
C ALA A 175 -6.40 17.24 6.84
N THR A 176 -5.91 16.21 6.14
CA THR A 176 -5.86 14.83 6.65
C THR A 176 -4.45 14.25 6.63
N VAL A 177 -4.26 13.17 7.41
CA VAL A 177 -2.99 12.42 7.45
C VAL A 177 -2.68 11.83 6.08
N GLU A 178 -3.70 11.29 5.41
CA GLU A 178 -3.57 10.66 4.11
C GLU A 178 -3.11 11.67 3.05
N GLN A 179 -3.76 12.84 2.99
CA GLN A 179 -3.35 13.94 2.10
C GLN A 179 -1.91 14.37 2.35
N LEU A 180 -1.49 14.48 3.63
CA LEU A 180 -0.12 14.85 3.97
C LEU A 180 0.90 13.83 3.45
N VAL A 181 0.61 12.54 3.60
CA VAL A 181 1.50 11.46 3.15
C VAL A 181 1.54 11.39 1.63
N GLU A 182 0.42 11.59 0.96
CA GLU A 182 0.37 11.65 -0.51
C GLU A 182 1.20 12.81 -1.04
N LEU A 183 1.06 14.00 -0.46
CA LEU A 183 1.81 15.17 -0.86
C LEU A 183 3.32 15.00 -0.63
N LEU A 184 3.74 14.25 0.40
CA LEU A 184 5.15 13.88 0.60
C LEU A 184 5.68 12.96 -0.52
N ARG A 185 4.84 12.11 -1.10
CA ARG A 185 5.20 11.27 -2.26
C ARG A 185 5.30 12.12 -3.51
N GLU A 186 4.36 13.04 -3.73
CA GLU A 186 4.43 13.99 -4.83
C GLU A 186 5.70 14.84 -4.75
N LEU A 187 6.07 15.30 -3.55
CA LEU A 187 7.32 16.03 -3.34
C LEU A 187 8.56 15.17 -3.66
N HIS A 188 8.51 13.88 -3.29
CA HIS A 188 9.58 12.93 -3.62
C HIS A 188 9.72 12.71 -5.13
N HIS A 189 8.59 12.59 -5.82
CA HIS A 189 8.53 12.47 -7.27
C HIS A 189 9.02 13.73 -7.97
N TYR A 190 8.57 14.90 -7.52
CA TYR A 190 9.04 16.21 -7.98
C TYR A 190 10.57 16.36 -7.85
N ALA A 191 11.15 15.81 -6.78
CA ALA A 191 12.59 15.76 -6.58
C ALA A 191 13.34 14.74 -7.47
N GLY A 192 12.64 14.04 -8.36
CA GLY A 192 13.21 13.06 -9.29
C GLY A 192 13.36 11.65 -8.71
N ASP A 193 12.49 11.23 -7.80
CA ASP A 193 12.44 9.86 -7.25
C ASP A 193 13.78 9.37 -6.68
N VAL A 194 14.49 10.26 -5.98
CA VAL A 194 15.81 9.95 -5.40
C VAL A 194 15.74 8.70 -4.52
N PRO A 195 16.61 7.69 -4.68
CA PRO A 195 16.57 6.48 -3.88
C PRO A 195 16.61 6.78 -2.38
N LEU A 196 15.73 6.15 -1.58
CA LEU A 196 15.62 6.44 -0.13
C LEU A 196 16.92 6.22 0.65
N ARG A 197 17.79 5.31 0.18
CA ARG A 197 19.13 5.10 0.74
C ARG A 197 20.03 6.31 0.54
N GLU A 198 19.93 6.95 -0.62
CA GLU A 198 20.68 8.17 -0.92
C GLU A 198 20.16 9.34 -0.08
N LEU A 199 18.84 9.47 0.09
CA LEU A 199 18.26 10.46 1.01
C LEU A 199 18.78 10.30 2.44
N ALA A 200 18.85 9.06 2.94
CA ALA A 200 19.42 8.79 4.26
C ALA A 200 20.91 9.17 4.35
N ARG A 201 21.69 8.95 3.29
CA ARG A 201 23.10 9.36 3.24
C ARG A 201 23.27 10.88 3.28
N ARG A 202 22.43 11.64 2.58
CA ARG A 202 22.48 13.11 2.54
C ARG A 202 22.28 13.79 3.90
N ILE A 203 21.71 13.07 4.87
CA ILE A 203 21.48 13.55 6.23
C ILE A 203 22.32 12.80 7.27
N ASP A 204 23.48 12.28 6.87
CA ASP A 204 24.41 11.53 7.73
C ASP A 204 23.76 10.35 8.45
N GLN A 205 22.79 9.70 7.82
CA GLN A 205 22.01 8.59 8.38
C GLN A 205 21.29 8.92 9.70
N LYS A 206 21.00 10.20 9.98
CA LYS A 206 20.20 10.62 11.15
C LYS A 206 18.82 9.95 11.20
N VAL A 207 18.32 9.50 10.05
CA VAL A 207 17.13 8.67 9.87
C VAL A 207 17.44 7.55 8.89
N ALA A 208 17.10 6.31 9.24
CA ALA A 208 17.29 5.15 8.36
C ALA A 208 16.34 5.20 7.15
N HIS A 209 16.80 4.69 6.00
CA HIS A 209 15.99 4.62 4.77
C HIS A 209 14.68 3.82 4.94
N SER A 210 14.70 2.77 5.78
CA SER A 210 13.49 1.99 6.11
C SER A 210 12.44 2.84 6.83
N THR A 211 12.86 3.81 7.64
CA THR A 211 11.95 4.75 8.30
C THR A 211 11.27 5.67 7.30
N PHE A 212 11.99 6.13 6.26
CA PHE A 212 11.36 6.87 5.16
C PHE A 212 10.37 6.01 4.39
N SER A 213 10.74 4.77 4.07
CA SER A 213 9.83 3.83 3.39
C SER A 213 8.55 3.59 4.20
N VAL A 214 8.66 3.35 5.51
CA VAL A 214 7.50 3.18 6.40
C VAL A 214 6.65 4.45 6.48
N MET A 215 7.29 5.63 6.56
CA MET A 215 6.59 6.92 6.56
C MET A 215 5.77 7.11 5.28
N LEU A 216 6.39 6.86 4.12
CA LEU A 216 5.75 7.00 2.81
C LEU A 216 4.79 5.86 2.48
N SER A 217 4.75 4.76 3.24
CA SER A 217 3.81 3.65 2.96
C SER A 217 2.58 3.68 3.87
N ASN A 218 2.59 4.46 4.94
CA ASN A 218 1.55 4.42 5.96
C ASN A 218 0.61 5.64 5.90
N HIS A 219 -0.50 5.49 5.18
CA HIS A 219 -1.51 6.53 4.97
C HIS A 219 -2.26 6.93 6.26
N ASN A 220 -2.33 6.04 7.25
CA ASN A 220 -3.16 6.24 8.45
C ASN A 220 -2.36 6.74 9.66
N LYS A 221 -1.03 6.86 9.53
CA LYS A 221 -0.16 7.22 10.65
C LYS A 221 0.54 8.54 10.38
N LEU A 222 0.26 9.50 11.25
CA LEU A 222 0.91 10.80 11.21
C LEU A 222 2.45 10.64 11.29
N PRO A 223 3.21 11.16 10.31
CA PRO A 223 4.65 11.18 10.37
C PRO A 223 5.17 11.85 11.63
N ARG A 224 6.26 11.34 12.21
CA ARG A 224 6.96 12.06 13.27
C ARG A 224 7.60 13.31 12.68
N GLN A 225 7.44 14.46 13.33
CA GLN A 225 7.99 15.75 12.85
C GLN A 225 9.48 15.64 12.49
N ARG A 226 10.30 15.04 13.36
CA ARG A 226 11.74 14.85 13.11
C ARG A 226 12.03 14.07 11.83
N THR A 227 11.24 13.03 11.54
CA THR A 227 11.39 12.19 10.34
C THR A 227 10.99 12.96 9.08
N MET A 228 9.86 13.66 9.12
CA MET A 228 9.38 14.48 8.00
C MET A 228 10.35 15.61 7.67
N VAL A 229 10.84 16.36 8.67
CA VAL A 229 11.83 17.43 8.47
C VAL A 229 13.12 16.88 7.87
N ALA A 230 13.60 15.73 8.35
CA ALA A 230 14.80 15.09 7.80
C ALA A 230 14.60 14.67 6.34
N PHE A 231 13.40 14.21 5.98
CA PHE A 231 13.04 13.83 4.61
C PHE A 231 13.01 15.06 3.67
N VAL A 232 12.27 16.10 4.04
CA VAL A 232 12.15 17.36 3.27
C VAL A 232 13.52 18.00 3.05
N ARG A 233 14.39 18.02 4.07
CA ARG A 233 15.77 18.50 3.94
C ARG A 233 16.64 17.59 3.05
N ALA A 234 16.48 16.27 3.14
CA ALA A 234 17.24 15.33 2.30
C ALA A 234 16.92 15.50 0.80
N LEU A 235 15.70 15.94 0.48
CA LEU A 235 15.29 16.27 -0.89
C LEU A 235 15.89 17.60 -1.39
N GLY A 236 16.50 18.41 -0.52
CA GLY A 236 17.11 19.69 -0.90
C GLY A 236 16.14 20.88 -0.84
N CYS A 237 15.04 20.75 -0.09
CA CYS A 237 14.12 21.87 0.18
C CYS A 237 14.77 22.94 1.07
N THR A 238 14.24 24.16 0.96
CA THR A 238 14.66 25.32 1.76
C THR A 238 14.09 25.26 3.19
N GLU A 239 14.56 26.14 4.08
CA GLU A 239 14.02 26.20 5.45
C GLU A 239 12.60 26.78 5.48
N GLU A 240 12.26 27.64 4.52
CA GLU A 240 10.90 28.14 4.29
C GLU A 240 9.94 26.98 4.00
N ASP A 241 10.33 26.08 3.08
CA ASP A 241 9.55 24.88 2.79
C ASP A 241 9.38 24.00 4.04
N VAL A 242 10.47 23.78 4.78
CA VAL A 242 10.43 23.00 6.02
C VAL A 242 9.43 23.60 7.00
N SER A 243 9.37 24.93 7.10
CA SER A 243 8.39 25.64 7.93
C SER A 243 6.94 25.41 7.46
N SER A 244 6.67 25.47 6.15
CA SER A 244 5.35 25.15 5.59
C SER A 244 4.93 23.72 5.91
N TRP A 245 5.82 22.74 5.71
CA TRP A 245 5.55 21.33 6.02
C TRP A 245 5.30 21.09 7.52
N VAL A 246 6.07 21.73 8.41
CA VAL A 246 5.86 21.63 9.86
C VAL A 246 4.52 22.25 10.27
N SER A 247 4.12 23.35 9.64
CA SER A 247 2.85 24.02 9.90
C SER A 247 1.66 23.15 9.48
N ALA A 248 1.73 22.54 8.30
CA ALA A 248 0.73 21.58 7.83
C ALA A 248 0.63 20.35 8.75
N LEU A 249 1.76 19.78 9.18
CA LEU A 249 1.77 18.66 10.12
C LEU A 249 1.05 19.01 11.43
N ARG A 250 1.31 20.20 11.99
CA ARG A 250 0.66 20.69 13.22
C ARG A 250 -0.84 20.91 13.02
N ARG A 251 -1.25 21.43 11.86
CA ARG A 251 -2.66 21.59 11.48
C ARG A 251 -3.36 20.24 11.48
N VAL A 252 -2.84 19.25 10.74
CA VAL A 252 -3.40 17.89 10.70
C VAL A 252 -3.46 17.26 12.10
N GLU A 253 -2.43 17.46 12.92
CA GLU A 253 -2.40 16.96 14.30
C GLU A 253 -3.51 17.57 15.17
N ASN A 254 -3.76 18.87 15.03
CA ASN A 254 -4.82 19.58 15.75
C ASN A 254 -6.22 19.13 15.27
N ILE A 255 -6.43 18.93 13.96
CA ILE A 255 -7.70 18.42 13.38
C ILE A 255 -7.99 17.04 13.97
N ARG A 256 -6.99 16.16 13.96
CA ARG A 256 -7.13 14.80 14.49
C ARG A 256 -7.43 14.75 15.99
N ARG A 257 -7.03 15.78 16.73
CA ARG A 257 -7.30 15.91 18.17
C ARG A 257 -8.63 16.61 18.48
N GLY A 258 -9.37 17.07 17.48
CA GLY A 258 -10.60 17.85 17.66
C GLY A 258 -10.35 19.24 18.25
N ARG A 259 -9.18 19.82 18.00
CA ARG A 259 -8.84 21.20 18.45
C ARG A 259 -8.94 22.16 17.26
N PHE A 260 -10.15 22.47 16.83
CA PHE A 260 -10.44 23.51 15.84
C PHE A 260 -11.81 24.12 16.11
#